data_AF-A0A7J4SYR0-F1
#
_entry.id   AF-A0A7J4SYR0-F1
#
_cell.length_a   1.000
_cell.length_b   1.000
_cell.length_c   1.000
_cell.angle_alpha   90.00
_cell.angle_beta   90.00
_cell.angle_gamma   90.00
#
_symmetry.space_group_name_H-M   'P 1'
#
loop_
_entity.id
_entity.type
_entity.pdbx_description
1 polymer ?
#
loop_
_entity_poly.entity_id
_entity_poly.type
_entity_poly.pdbx_seq_one_letter_code
_entity_poly.pdbx_strand_id
1 'polypeptide(L)'
;MNEYAVLSIHGAVILFGVVLLTPLGESASKILHSRYPSTTTKRGQLLAGMMFVCFGGFTVSAHTLWMHNKLSEGASVCSSDSILNCDGLIGNVAYNTDPFLGQPWGLIGMVAFTLLLWLVITVAKEPMSPH
;
A
#
# COMPACT_ATOMS: atom_id res chain seq x y z
N MET A 1 20.57 -4.77 -3.72
CA MET A 1 19.83 -4.27 -2.53
C MET A 1 19.30 -5.47 -1.79
N ASN A 2 19.34 -5.46 -0.45
CA ASN A 2 18.79 -6.55 0.34
C ASN A 2 17.26 -6.62 0.13
N GLU A 3 16.74 -7.74 -0.33
CA GLU A 3 15.30 -7.98 -0.55
C GLU A 3 14.48 -7.70 0.72
N TYR A 4 15.02 -8.05 1.89
CA TYR A 4 14.42 -7.76 3.19
C TYR A 4 14.36 -6.26 3.50
N ALA A 5 15.29 -5.46 2.96
CA ALA A 5 15.26 -4.01 3.14
C ALA A 5 14.15 -3.35 2.31
N VAL A 6 13.88 -3.86 1.11
CA VAL A 6 12.78 -3.33 0.29
C VAL A 6 11.44 -3.71 0.93
N LEU A 7 11.28 -4.96 1.36
CA LEU A 7 10.07 -5.41 2.03
C LEU A 7 9.82 -4.65 3.34
N SER A 8 10.87 -4.40 4.13
CA SER A 8 10.74 -3.69 5.41
C SER A 8 10.32 -2.23 5.22
N ILE A 9 10.71 -1.56 4.13
CA ILE A 9 10.24 -0.20 3.83
C ILE A 9 8.73 -0.19 3.58
N HIS A 10 8.23 -1.07 2.72
CA HIS A 10 6.79 -1.17 2.44
C HIS A 10 6.02 -1.55 3.71
N GLY A 11 6.52 -2.54 4.44
CA GLY A 11 5.95 -3.01 5.70
C GLY A 11 5.91 -1.92 6.76
N ALA A 12 6.95 -1.10 6.89
CA ALA A 12 7.02 -0.01 7.85
C ALA A 12 5.95 1.07 7.57
N VAL A 13 5.76 1.45 6.30
CA VAL A 13 4.73 2.42 5.90
C VAL A 13 3.33 1.91 6.24
N ILE A 14 3.04 0.65 5.89
CA ILE A 14 1.73 0.03 6.16
C ILE A 14 1.53 -0.12 7.66
N LEU A 15 2.52 -0.63 8.39
CA LEU A 15 2.46 -0.83 9.83
C LEU A 15 2.22 0.49 10.56
N PHE A 16 2.90 1.56 10.16
CA PHE A 16 2.67 2.89 10.73
C PHE A 16 1.23 3.35 10.50
N GLY A 17 0.70 3.17 9.29
CA GLY A 17 -0.70 3.45 8.99
C GLY A 17 -1.67 2.64 9.83
N VAL A 18 -1.44 1.32 9.97
CA VAL A 18 -2.26 0.43 10.81
C VAL A 18 -2.21 0.85 12.27
N VAL A 19 -1.03 1.16 12.81
CA VAL A 19 -0.89 1.62 14.21
C VAL A 19 -1.72 2.88 14.44
N LEU A 20 -1.71 3.85 13.52
CA LEU A 20 -2.54 5.05 13.61
C LEU A 20 -4.05 4.76 13.64
N LEU A 21 -4.50 3.67 13.01
CA LEU A 21 -5.90 3.23 13.01
C LEU A 21 -6.33 2.54 14.32
N THR A 22 -5.39 2.17 15.18
CA THR A 22 -5.67 1.53 16.48
C THR A 22 -5.71 2.55 17.64
N PRO A 23 -6.17 2.14 18.84
CA PRO A 23 -6.03 2.96 20.04
C PRO A 23 -4.58 3.38 20.35
N LEU A 24 -3.58 2.55 20.00
CA LEU A 24 -2.15 2.87 20.18
C LEU A 24 -1.72 4.09 19.34
N GLY A 25 -2.47 4.37 18.27
CA GLY A 25 -2.19 5.47 17.36
C GLY A 25 -2.23 6.86 18.01
N GLU A 26 -2.90 7.04 19.17
CA GLU A 26 -2.96 8.33 19.86
C GLU A 26 -1.60 8.80 20.39
N SER A 27 -0.71 7.85 20.70
CA SER A 27 0.67 8.18 21.06
C SER A 27 1.54 8.39 19.84
N ALA A 28 1.33 7.60 18.79
CA ALA A 28 2.08 7.69 17.53
C ALA A 28 1.76 8.97 16.73
N SER A 29 0.50 9.42 16.76
CA SER A 29 0.04 10.61 16.03
C SER A 29 0.69 11.91 16.53
N LYS A 30 1.18 11.95 17.78
CA LYS A 30 1.88 13.10 18.35
C LYS A 30 3.09 13.52 17.50
N ILE A 31 3.75 12.57 16.84
CA ILE A 31 4.89 12.83 15.95
C ILE A 31 4.46 13.66 14.73
N LEU A 32 3.19 13.54 14.32
CA LEU A 32 2.61 14.25 13.18
C LEU A 32 2.04 15.62 13.55
N HIS A 33 1.74 15.88 14.82
CA HIS A 33 1.03 17.09 15.26
C HIS A 33 1.74 18.40 14.89
N SER A 34 3.08 18.43 14.95
CA SER A 34 3.87 19.63 14.64
C SER A 34 3.77 20.04 13.17
N ARG A 35 3.58 19.06 12.28
CA ARG A 35 3.51 19.26 10.82
C ARG A 35 2.08 19.31 10.30
N TYR A 36 1.17 18.54 10.91
CA TYR A 36 -0.20 18.34 10.47
C TYR A 36 -1.19 18.54 11.62
N PRO A 37 -1.69 19.78 11.83
CA PRO A 37 -2.64 20.07 12.91
C PRO A 37 -3.93 19.25 12.84
N SER A 38 -4.33 18.82 11.64
CA SER A 38 -5.52 17.97 11.44
C SER A 38 -5.43 16.64 12.19
N THR A 39 -4.23 16.10 12.40
CA THR A 39 -4.03 14.82 13.09
C THR A 39 -4.18 14.89 14.60
N THR A 40 -4.40 16.09 15.17
CA THR A 40 -4.74 16.26 16.60
C THR A 40 -6.13 15.73 16.95
N THR A 41 -7.02 15.68 15.96
CA THR A 41 -8.37 15.13 16.11
C THR A 41 -8.37 13.62 15.86
N LYS A 42 -9.26 12.88 16.52
CA LYS A 42 -9.39 11.43 16.30
C LYS A 42 -9.70 11.11 14.83
N ARG A 43 -10.60 11.87 14.20
CA ARG A 43 -10.91 11.75 12.77
C ARG A 43 -9.67 11.95 11.90
N GLY A 44 -8.91 13.03 12.13
CA GLY A 44 -7.72 13.31 11.33
C GLY A 44 -6.60 12.30 11.52
N GLN A 45 -6.41 11.77 12.74
CA GLN A 45 -5.52 10.63 12.98
C GLN A 45 -5.92 9.40 12.16
N LEU A 46 -7.20 9.01 12.20
CA LEU A 46 -7.69 7.84 11.47
C LEU A 46 -7.56 8.04 9.95
N LEU A 47 -7.89 9.23 9.44
CA LEU A 47 -7.70 9.57 8.03
C LEU A 47 -6.23 9.51 7.61
N ALA A 48 -5.31 10.02 8.43
CA ALA A 48 -3.87 9.90 8.18
C ALA A 48 -3.44 8.43 8.14
N GLY A 49 -3.92 7.60 9.07
CA GLY A 49 -3.68 6.15 9.06
C GLY A 49 -4.15 5.50 7.77
N MET A 50 -5.36 5.82 7.31
CA MET A 50 -5.88 5.32 6.02
C MET A 50 -5.04 5.79 4.83
N MET A 51 -4.56 7.03 4.82
CA MET A 51 -3.67 7.51 3.76
C MET A 51 -2.37 6.70 3.68
N PHE A 52 -1.74 6.42 4.83
CA PHE A 52 -0.53 5.59 4.89
C PHE A 52 -0.77 4.15 4.42
N VAL A 53 -1.88 3.54 4.83
CA VAL A 53 -2.24 2.19 4.37
C VAL A 53 -2.50 2.17 2.86
N CYS A 54 -3.25 3.13 2.33
CA CYS A 54 -3.52 3.20 0.89
C CYS A 54 -2.24 3.45 0.08
N PHE A 55 -1.37 4.34 0.55
CA PHE A 55 -0.07 4.59 -0.09
C PHE A 55 0.84 3.36 -0.03
N GLY A 56 0.88 2.67 1.11
CA GLY A 56 1.58 1.39 1.25
C GLY A 56 1.06 0.33 0.28
N GLY A 57 -0.26 0.17 0.18
CA GLY A 57 -0.88 -0.74 -0.79
C GLY A 57 -0.54 -0.40 -2.24
N PHE A 58 -0.52 0.88 -2.60
CA PHE A 58 -0.09 1.34 -3.92
C PHE A 58 1.35 0.96 -4.21
N THR A 59 2.28 1.24 -3.29
CA THR A 59 3.72 0.96 -3.49
C THR A 59 4.00 -0.55 -3.62
N VAL A 60 3.34 -1.38 -2.80
CA VAL A 60 3.43 -2.85 -2.93
C VAL A 60 2.90 -3.31 -4.29
N SER A 61 1.77 -2.76 -4.74
CA SER A 61 1.17 -3.11 -6.03
C SER A 61 2.09 -2.73 -7.21
N ALA A 62 2.70 -1.55 -7.15
CA ALA A 62 3.68 -1.10 -8.14
C ALA A 62 4.94 -1.99 -8.16
N HIS A 63 5.42 -2.38 -6.98
CA HIS A 63 6.56 -3.29 -6.87
C HIS A 63 6.24 -4.69 -7.41
N THR A 64 5.02 -5.21 -7.16
CA THR A 64 4.54 -6.47 -7.74
C THR A 64 4.47 -6.40 -9.27
N LEU A 65 3.97 -5.29 -9.83
CA LEU A 65 3.95 -5.10 -11.28
C LEU A 65 5.36 -5.04 -11.87
N TRP A 66 6.27 -4.35 -11.18
CA TRP A 66 7.69 -4.31 -11.58
C TRP A 66 8.31 -5.72 -11.58
N MET A 67 8.05 -6.53 -10.55
CA MET A 67 8.52 -7.92 -10.49
C MET A 67 7.97 -8.72 -11.67
N HIS A 68 6.66 -8.64 -11.94
CA HIS A 68 6.05 -9.32 -13.09
C HIS A 68 6.75 -8.99 -14.41
N ASN A 69 6.98 -7.69 -14.67
CA ASN A 69 7.66 -7.26 -15.89
C ASN A 69 9.10 -7.79 -15.95
N LYS A 70 9.85 -7.78 -14.84
CA LYS A 70 11.22 -8.30 -14.81
C LYS A 70 11.30 -9.82 -14.96
N LEU A 71 10.38 -10.57 -14.38
CA LEU A 71 10.27 -12.01 -14.59
C LEU A 71 9.94 -12.32 -16.07
N SER A 72 9.09 -11.52 -16.72
CA SER A 72 8.78 -11.67 -18.14
C SER A 72 9.98 -11.38 -19.08
N GLU A 73 10.91 -10.53 -18.63
CA GLU A 73 12.19 -10.29 -19.30
C GLU A 73 13.23 -11.41 -19.05
N GLY A 74 12.90 -12.41 -18.22
CA GLY A 74 13.79 -13.52 -17.85
C GLY A 74 14.75 -13.22 -16.70
N ALA A 75 14.54 -12.13 -15.95
CA ALA A 75 15.34 -11.83 -14.76
C ALA A 75 14.91 -12.68 -13.55
N SER A 76 15.85 -13.06 -12.69
CA SER A 76 15.55 -13.68 -11.39
C SER A 76 15.52 -12.58 -10.31
N VAL A 77 14.32 -12.08 -9.99
CA VAL A 77 14.12 -10.98 -9.03
C VAL A 77 13.46 -11.42 -7.73
N CYS A 78 13.07 -12.69 -7.62
CA CYS A 78 12.38 -13.23 -6.47
C CYS A 78 12.58 -14.76 -6.40
N SER A 79 12.28 -15.40 -5.26
CA SER A 79 12.55 -16.82 -5.01
C SER A 79 11.80 -17.77 -5.96
N SER A 80 12.53 -18.74 -6.53
CA SER A 80 12.03 -19.80 -7.42
C SER A 80 11.89 -21.18 -6.75
N ASP A 81 12.51 -21.40 -5.58
CA ASP A 81 12.90 -22.74 -5.12
C ASP A 81 11.91 -23.39 -4.13
N SER A 82 10.62 -23.03 -4.17
CA SER A 82 9.60 -23.62 -3.28
C SER A 82 8.24 -23.78 -3.95
N ILE A 83 7.35 -24.57 -3.31
CA ILE A 83 5.94 -24.77 -3.76
C ILE A 83 5.17 -23.44 -3.85
N LEU A 84 5.51 -22.46 -3.01
CA LEU A 84 4.97 -21.11 -3.05
C LEU A 84 6.05 -20.14 -3.58
N ASN A 85 6.46 -20.34 -4.83
CA ASN A 85 7.40 -19.45 -5.49
C ASN A 85 6.67 -18.24 -6.10
N CYS A 86 7.26 -17.07 -5.92
CA CYS A 86 6.74 -15.84 -6.53
C CYS A 86 6.98 -15.83 -8.04
N ASP A 87 7.98 -16.55 -8.54
CA ASP A 87 8.22 -16.68 -9.97
C ASP A 87 7.03 -17.38 -10.67
N GLY A 88 6.56 -18.51 -10.11
CA GLY A 88 5.41 -19.24 -10.65
C GLY A 88 4.06 -18.54 -10.42
N LEU A 89 3.95 -17.65 -9.43
CA LEU A 89 2.71 -16.90 -9.17
C LEU A 89 2.66 -15.55 -9.91
N ILE A 90 3.68 -14.72 -9.73
CA ILE A 90 3.76 -13.36 -10.26
C ILE A 90 4.28 -13.37 -11.70
N GLY A 91 5.23 -14.24 -12.04
CA GLY A 91 5.77 -14.33 -13.40
C GLY A 91 4.82 -15.02 -14.38
N ASN A 92 3.94 -15.89 -13.88
CA ASN A 92 3.00 -16.63 -14.72
C ASN A 92 1.78 -15.79 -15.11
N VAL A 93 1.62 -15.53 -16.41
CA VAL A 93 0.49 -14.77 -16.97
C VAL A 93 -0.87 -15.39 -16.66
N ALA A 94 -0.98 -16.71 -16.51
CA ALA A 94 -2.24 -17.37 -16.20
C ALA A 94 -2.75 -17.09 -14.78
N TYR A 95 -1.83 -16.82 -13.84
CA TYR A 95 -2.19 -16.52 -12.45
C TYR A 95 -2.14 -15.02 -12.13
N ASN A 96 -1.19 -14.28 -12.73
CA ASN A 96 -1.01 -12.87 -12.44
C ASN A 96 -1.91 -11.94 -13.27
N THR A 97 -2.74 -12.48 -14.17
CA THR A 97 -3.66 -11.69 -14.99
C THR A 97 -5.09 -11.85 -14.49
N ASP A 98 -5.79 -10.73 -14.31
CA ASP A 98 -7.22 -10.75 -13.99
C ASP A 98 -8.03 -11.30 -15.20
N PRO A 99 -8.91 -12.29 -14.98
CA PRO A 99 -9.63 -12.95 -16.07
C PRO A 99 -10.70 -12.08 -16.73
N PHE A 100 -11.11 -10.96 -16.12
CA PHE A 100 -12.16 -10.10 -16.67
C PHE A 100 -11.60 -8.91 -17.44
N LEU A 101 -10.52 -8.30 -16.93
CA LEU A 101 -9.87 -7.11 -17.46
C LEU A 101 -8.65 -7.43 -18.33
N GLY A 102 -8.10 -8.64 -18.23
CA GLY A 102 -6.90 -9.05 -18.97
C GLY A 102 -5.66 -8.23 -18.60
N GLN A 103 -5.62 -7.69 -17.38
CA GLN A 103 -4.52 -6.86 -16.88
C GLN A 103 -3.85 -7.51 -15.66
N PRO A 104 -2.56 -7.24 -15.40
CA PRO A 104 -1.87 -7.81 -14.26
C PRO A 104 -2.43 -7.27 -12.93
N TRP A 105 -2.53 -8.13 -11.91
CA TRP A 105 -3.08 -7.75 -10.59
C TRP A 105 -2.36 -6.57 -9.94
N GLY A 106 -1.05 -6.43 -10.16
CA GLY A 106 -0.28 -5.28 -9.69
C GLY A 106 -0.80 -3.95 -10.24
N LEU A 107 -1.19 -3.90 -11.52
CA LEU A 107 -1.77 -2.70 -12.14
C LEU A 107 -3.15 -2.38 -11.55
N ILE A 108 -3.99 -3.41 -11.39
CA ILE A 108 -5.32 -3.27 -10.79
C ILE A 108 -5.22 -2.75 -9.35
N GLY A 109 -4.29 -3.29 -8.57
CA GLY A 109 -3.99 -2.83 -7.22
C GLY A 109 -3.57 -1.36 -7.19
N MET A 110 -2.70 -0.93 -8.11
CA MET A 110 -2.31 0.49 -8.21
C MET A 110 -3.53 1.39 -8.45
N VAL A 111 -4.42 1.02 -9.37
CA VAL A 111 -5.63 1.82 -9.65
C VAL A 111 -6.54 1.84 -8.43
N ALA A 112 -6.81 0.68 -7.82
CA ALA A 112 -7.69 0.55 -6.67
C ALA A 112 -7.19 1.38 -5.47
N PHE A 113 -5.92 1.24 -5.08
CA PHE A 113 -5.35 2.00 -3.98
C PHE A 113 -5.25 3.50 -4.28
N THR A 114 -5.07 3.90 -5.54
CA THR A 114 -5.12 5.32 -5.93
C THR A 114 -6.53 5.89 -5.77
N LEU A 115 -7.56 5.17 -6.20
CA LEU A 115 -8.95 5.57 -6.02
C LEU A 115 -9.34 5.66 -4.53
N LEU A 116 -8.93 4.67 -3.73
CA LEU A 116 -9.13 4.69 -2.29
C LEU A 116 -8.41 5.87 -1.63
N LEU A 117 -7.15 6.13 -2.00
CA LEU A 117 -6.41 7.27 -1.49
C LEU A 117 -7.08 8.59 -1.85
N TRP A 118 -7.57 8.72 -3.09
CA TRP A 118 -8.34 9.88 -3.52
C TRP A 118 -9.60 10.07 -2.66
N LEU A 119 -10.39 9.02 -2.42
CA LEU A 119 -11.57 9.07 -1.54
C LEU A 119 -11.22 9.48 -0.10
N VAL A 120 -10.13 8.95 0.45
CA VAL A 120 -9.68 9.32 1.79
C VAL A 120 -9.30 10.80 1.84
N ILE A 121 -8.63 11.31 0.81
CA ILE A 121 -8.26 12.73 0.71
C ILE A 121 -9.49 13.63 0.56
N THR A 122 -10.49 13.23 -0.23
CA THR A 122 -11.73 14.02 -0.38
C THR A 122 -12.48 14.09 0.94
N VAL A 123 -12.66 12.96 1.64
CA VAL A 123 -13.27 12.91 2.97
C VAL A 123 -12.48 13.71 4.01
N ALA A 124 -11.15 13.77 3.89
CA ALA A 124 -10.31 14.56 4.78
C ALA A 124 -10.45 16.07 4.57
N LYS A 125 -10.88 16.51 3.38
CA LYS A 125 -11.08 17.92 3.02
C LYS A 125 -12.52 18.41 3.22
N GLU A 126 -13.47 17.52 3.46
CA GLU A 126 -14.84 17.93 3.77
C GLU A 126 -14.89 18.73 5.08
N PRO A 127 -15.51 19.93 5.08
CA PRO A 127 -15.70 20.69 6.31
C PRO A 127 -16.58 19.87 7.25
N MET A 128 -16.18 19.77 8.52
CA MET A 128 -17.03 19.15 9.52
C MET A 128 -18.34 19.94 9.60
N SER A 129 -19.48 19.27 9.46
CA SER A 129 -20.76 19.91 9.76
C SER A 129 -20.71 20.41 11.21
N PRO A 130 -21.06 21.68 11.48
CA PRO A 130 -21.12 22.17 12.85
C PRO A 130 -22.28 21.48 13.57
N HIS A 131 -21.97 20.53 14.43
CA HIS A 131 -22.87 20.00 15.44
C HIS A 131 -22.19 20.10 16.79
#